data_AF-A0A662CLA5-F1
#
_entry.id   AF-A0A662CLA5-F1
#
_cell.length_a   1.000
_cell.length_b   1.000
_cell.length_c   1.000
_cell.angle_alpha   90.00
_cell.angle_beta   90.00
_cell.angle_gamma   90.00
#
_symmetry.space_group_name_H-M   'P 1'
#
loop_
_entity.id
_entity.type
_entity.pdbx_description
1 polymer ?
#
loop_
_entity_poly.entity_id
_entity_poly.type
_entity_poly.pdbx_seq_one_letter_code
_entity_poly.pdbx_strand_id
1 'polypeptide(L)'
;MKHIDRKFLKTPVYGKRRMRHHLAEMGYRVGERRVSRLMKLMGLRAIYPRPRTSKVHPDHKVYPCLWRGPEITRVNQVWSS
;
A
#
# COMPACT_ATOMS: atom_id res chain seq x y z
N MET A 1 12.75 13.84 -16.72
CA MET A 1 12.01 13.67 -15.45
C MET A 1 10.79 14.59 -15.33
N LYS A 2 10.75 15.76 -16.00
CA LYS A 2 9.64 16.74 -15.95
C LYS A 2 8.23 16.15 -16.16
N HIS A 3 8.06 15.18 -17.06
CA HIS A 3 6.74 14.56 -17.29
C HIS A 3 6.22 13.74 -16.11
N ILE A 4 7.12 12.99 -15.44
CA ILE A 4 6.75 12.23 -14.23
C ILE A 4 6.34 13.19 -13.13
N ASP A 5 7.13 14.24 -12.93
CA ASP A 5 6.88 15.27 -11.92
C ASP A 5 5.52 15.96 -12.12
N ARG A 6 5.30 16.50 -13.32
CA ARG A 6 4.04 17.16 -13.70
C ARG A 6 2.83 16.25 -13.56
N LYS A 7 2.97 14.96 -13.92
CA LYS A 7 1.86 14.00 -13.79
C LYS A 7 1.60 13.64 -12.33
N PHE A 8 2.65 13.49 -11.53
CA PHE A 8 2.55 13.18 -10.11
C PHE A 8 1.88 14.32 -9.33
N LEU A 9 2.23 15.58 -9.60
CA LEU A 9 1.56 16.75 -9.01
C LEU A 9 0.05 16.79 -9.30
N LYS A 10 -0.36 16.37 -10.51
CA LYS A 10 -1.78 16.27 -10.87
C LYS A 10 -2.47 15.03 -10.29
N THR A 11 -1.73 13.94 -10.10
CA THR A 11 -2.27 12.61 -9.80
C THR A 11 -1.30 11.83 -8.91
N PRO A 12 -1.22 12.14 -7.60
CA PRO A 12 -0.25 11.53 -6.69
C PRO A 12 -0.53 10.04 -6.41
N VAL A 13 -1.65 9.52 -6.89
CA VAL A 13 -2.04 8.09 -6.81
C VAL A 13 -1.37 7.23 -7.90
N TYR A 14 -0.68 7.83 -8.88
CA TYR A 14 -0.06 7.09 -9.97
C TYR A 14 1.26 6.45 -9.52
N GLY A 15 1.23 5.13 -9.34
CA GLY A 15 2.43 4.32 -9.16
C GLY A 15 3.15 4.02 -10.47
N LYS A 16 4.29 3.32 -10.38
CA LYS A 16 5.15 2.98 -11.52
C LYS A 16 4.43 2.39 -12.74
N ARG A 17 3.40 1.57 -12.53
CA ARG A 17 2.61 0.94 -13.61
C ARG A 17 1.76 1.95 -14.38
N ARG A 18 0.95 2.74 -13.67
CA ARG A 18 0.12 3.79 -14.29
C ARG A 18 0.97 4.91 -14.88
N MET A 19 2.08 5.25 -14.23
CA MET A 19 3.05 6.23 -14.73
C MET A 19 3.70 5.75 -16.03
N ARG A 20 4.06 4.46 -16.14
CA ARG A 20 4.53 3.86 -17.40
C ARG A 20 3.50 4.00 -18.51
N HIS A 21 2.24 3.65 -18.26
CA HIS A 21 1.16 3.79 -19.24
C HIS A 21 1.01 5.24 -19.71
N HIS A 22 0.99 6.18 -18.78
CA HIS A 22 0.90 7.60 -19.12
C HIS A 22 2.07 8.07 -20.00
N LEU A 23 3.29 7.62 -19.69
CA LEU A 23 4.46 7.94 -20.52
C LEU A 23 4.36 7.27 -21.91
N ALA A 24 3.80 6.06 -21.99
CA ALA A 24 3.58 5.38 -23.26
C ALA A 24 2.52 6.09 -24.14
N GLU A 25 1.44 6.60 -23.54
CA GLU A 25 0.44 7.42 -24.23
C GLU A 25 1.04 8.72 -24.81
N MET A 26 2.05 9.26 -24.15
CA MET A 26 2.82 10.41 -24.65
C MET A 26 3.90 10.03 -25.69
N GLY A 27 3.97 8.76 -26.10
CA GLY A 27 4.94 8.27 -27.09
C GLY A 27 6.28 7.81 -26.52
N TYR A 28 6.50 7.85 -25.20
CA TYR A 28 7.75 7.39 -24.59
C TYR A 28 7.76 5.88 -24.39
N ARG A 29 8.61 5.17 -25.13
CA ARG A 29 8.88 3.73 -24.91
C ARG A 29 9.85 3.54 -23.72
N VAL A 30 9.30 3.50 -22.51
CA VAL A 30 10.06 3.24 -21.28
C VAL A 30 9.54 2.02 -20.52
N GLY A 31 10.46 1.18 -20.04
CA GLY A 31 10.14 0.02 -19.21
C GLY A 31 9.81 0.39 -17.75
N GLU A 32 9.05 -0.47 -17.07
CA GLU A 32 8.61 -0.24 -15.68
C GLU A 32 9.78 -0.07 -14.71
N ARG A 33 10.88 -0.84 -14.88
CA ARG A 33 12.09 -0.73 -14.06
C ARG A 33 12.70 0.68 -14.13
N ARG A 34 12.72 1.28 -15.33
CA ARG A 34 13.23 2.64 -15.55
C ARG A 34 12.35 3.67 -14.86
N VAL A 35 11.03 3.57 -15.01
CA VAL A 35 10.07 4.47 -14.33
C VAL A 35 10.22 4.36 -12.81
N SER A 36 10.31 3.13 -12.28
CA SER A 36 10.50 2.90 -10.84
C SER A 36 11.79 3.54 -10.32
N ARG A 37 12.91 3.43 -11.06
CA ARG A 37 14.17 4.06 -10.70
C ARG A 37 14.05 5.58 -10.68
N LEU A 38 13.44 6.17 -11.72
CA LEU A 38 13.27 7.62 -11.82
C LEU A 38 12.39 8.17 -10.68
N MET A 39 11.26 7.52 -10.40
CA MET A 39 10.41 7.91 -9.26
C MET A 39 11.16 7.82 -7.93
N LYS A 40 11.98 6.78 -7.72
CA LYS A 40 12.80 6.64 -6.51
C LYS A 40 13.85 7.74 -6.37
N LEU A 41 14.54 8.09 -7.46
CA LEU A 41 15.52 9.19 -7.47
C LEU A 41 14.88 10.55 -7.15
N MET A 42 13.62 10.73 -7.56
CA MET A 42 12.85 11.94 -7.28
C MET A 42 12.15 11.93 -5.91
N GLY A 43 12.29 10.86 -5.11
CA GLY A 43 11.57 10.72 -3.83
C GLY A 43 10.05 10.54 -3.96
N LEU A 44 9.55 10.22 -5.15
CA LEU A 44 8.12 10.12 -5.43
C LEU A 44 7.60 8.72 -5.09
N ARG A 45 6.55 8.66 -4.27
CA ARG A 45 5.82 7.44 -3.94
C ARG A 45 4.33 7.65 -4.16
N ALA A 46 3.68 6.69 -4.82
CA ALA A 46 2.24 6.74 -4.99
C ALA A 46 1.53 6.74 -3.64
N ILE A 47 0.63 7.70 -3.46
CA ILE A 47 -0.16 7.88 -2.25
C ILE A 47 -1.47 7.13 -2.48
N TYR A 48 -1.69 6.08 -1.68
CA TYR A 48 -2.95 5.35 -1.64
C TYR A 48 -3.57 5.49 -0.26
N PRO A 49 -4.90 5.60 -0.16
CA PRO A 49 -5.55 5.42 1.12
C PRO A 49 -5.19 4.02 1.63
N ARG A 50 -4.66 3.93 2.86
CA ARG A 50 -4.45 2.63 3.49
C ARG A 50 -5.82 1.95 3.65
N PRO A 51 -5.92 0.63 3.42
CA PRO A 51 -7.15 -0.08 3.76
C PRO A 51 -7.45 0.14 5.24
N ARG A 52 -8.71 0.46 5.56
CA ARG A 52 -9.18 0.66 6.93
C ARG A 52 -9.35 -0.69 7.62
N THR A 53 -8.24 -1.39 7.90
CA THR A 53 -8.24 -2.70 8.54
C THR A 53 -8.67 -2.68 10.02
N SER A 54 -8.73 -1.50 10.63
CA SER A 54 -9.21 -1.31 12.01
C SER A 54 -10.73 -1.18 12.13
N LYS A 55 -11.45 -0.97 11.03
CA LYS A 55 -12.92 -0.96 11.06
C LYS A 55 -13.42 -2.37 10.78
N VAL A 56 -14.04 -2.96 11.79
CA VAL A 56 -14.72 -4.25 11.68
C VAL A 56 -15.90 -4.08 10.72
N HIS A 57 -16.05 -5.00 9.76
CA HIS A 57 -17.24 -5.05 8.92
C HIS A 57 -18.44 -5.39 9.82
N PRO A 58 -19.62 -4.77 9.66
CA PRO A 58 -20.78 -5.07 10.52
C PRO A 58 -21.14 -6.57 10.57
N ASP A 59 -20.89 -7.30 9.48
CA ASP A 59 -21.15 -8.74 9.40
C ASP A 59 -20.08 -9.61 10.08
N HIS A 60 -18.95 -9.05 10.49
CA HIS A 60 -17.89 -9.81 11.16
C HIS A 60 -18.15 -9.89 12.66
N LYS A 61 -18.38 -11.11 13.15
CA LYS A 61 -18.55 -11.39 14.57
C LYS A 61 -17.30 -10.98 15.36
N VAL A 62 -17.48 -10.13 16.37
CA VAL A 62 -16.41 -9.75 17.30
C VAL A 62 -16.19 -10.89 18.30
N TYR A 63 -15.02 -11.51 18.26
CA TYR A 63 -14.63 -12.52 19.24
C TYR A 63 -13.79 -11.87 20.35
N PRO A 64 -14.12 -12.10 21.63
CA PRO A 64 -13.27 -11.66 22.73
C PRO A 64 -11.88 -12.31 22.63
N CYS A 65 -10.83 -11.51 22.75
CA CYS A 65 -9.47 -12.04 22.88
C CYS A 65 -9.31 -12.67 24.28
N LEU A 66 -9.52 -13.98 24.41
CA LEU A 66 -9.52 -14.71 25.70
C LEU A 66 -8.16 -14.76 26.41
N TRP A 67 -7.08 -14.38 25.73
CA TRP A 67 -5.73 -14.29 26.29
C TRP A 67 -5.43 -12.93 26.91
N ARG A 68 -6.28 -11.91 26.69
CA ARG A 68 -6.12 -10.60 27.33
C ARG A 68 -6.81 -10.61 28.69
N GLY A 69 -6.05 -10.73 29.77
CA GLY A 69 -6.56 -10.66 31.14
C GLY A 69 -5.92 -11.66 32.10
N PRO A 70 -5.85 -12.97 31.79
CA PRO A 70 -5.32 -13.96 32.70
C PRO A 70 -3.79 -14.06 32.65
N GLU A 71 -3.14 -14.28 33.80
CA GLU A 71 -1.75 -14.73 33.85
C GLU A 71 -1.64 -16.18 33.33
N ILE A 72 -0.77 -16.39 32.35
CA ILE A 72 -0.51 -17.71 31.77
C ILE A 72 0.56 -18.39 32.64
N THR A 73 0.15 -19.34 33.47
CA THR A 73 0.99 -19.99 34.49
C THR A 73 1.35 -21.44 34.14
N ARG A 74 0.73 -22.04 33.11
CA ARG A 74 1.00 -23.42 32.66
C ARG A 74 1.05 -23.56 31.15
N VAL A 75 1.78 -24.58 30.71
CA VAL A 75 1.83 -25.00 29.29
C VAL A 75 0.42 -25.41 28.84
N ASN A 76 0.04 -25.04 27.62
CA ASN A 76 -1.29 -25.32 27.03
C ASN A 76 -2.50 -24.62 27.69
N GLN A 77 -2.30 -23.52 28.40
CA GLN A 77 -3.41 -22.78 29.03
C GLN A 77 -4.17 -21.86 28.04
N VAL A 78 -3.54 -21.44 26.95
CA VAL A 78 -4.11 -20.55 25.94
C VAL A 78 -3.73 -21.06 24.55
N TRP A 79 -4.71 -21.10 23.65
CA TRP A 79 -4.50 -21.42 22.24
C TRP A 79 -4.98 -20.25 21.36
N SER A 80 -4.23 -19.96 20.30
CA SER A 80 -4.66 -19.05 19.23
C SER A 80 -4.87 -19.89 17.97
N SER A 81 -6.06 -19.77 17.38
CA SER A 81 -6.37 -20.26 16.03
C SER A 81 -5.97 -19.25 14.97
#